data_AF-H0EUD2-F1
#
_entry.id   AF-H0EUD2-F1
#
_cell.length_a   1.000
_cell.length_b   1.000
_cell.length_c   1.000
_cell.angle_alpha   90.00
_cell.angle_beta   90.00
_cell.angle_gamma   90.00
#
_symmetry.space_group_name_H-M   'P 1'
#
loop_
_entity.id
_entity.type
_entity.pdbx_description
1 polymer ?
#
loop_
_entity_poly.entity_id
_entity_poly.type
_entity_poly.pdbx_seq_one_letter_code
_entity_poly.pdbx_strand_id
1 'polypeptide(L)'
;MSVNEFYVWIFGTYLPTRYPKMFVLHPTSVENLVNKEHIPRTPPTSSLEALKIMGSHIDHDFLFMLPSEDGEGYILEGFVVCFPSGFDTSKKCGMTLREIHGPVPNYKEKLALSMDRFFDRLEVGKVVKRANWTITTTDELFKPGGTHLYEGEEAEPEDVDISRHIFKVHPKIGIGVIQTDDYK
;
A
#
# COMPACT_ATOMS: atom_id res chain seq x y z
N MET A 1 -6.90 11.05 -10.26
CA MET A 1 -8.05 10.26 -10.72
C MET A 1 -8.18 8.95 -9.94
N SER A 2 -7.18 8.07 -9.97
CA SER A 2 -7.24 6.74 -9.35
C SER A 2 -7.40 6.73 -7.81
N VAL A 3 -6.80 7.70 -7.11
CA VAL A 3 -7.02 7.88 -5.65
C VAL A 3 -8.50 8.12 -5.34
N ASN A 4 -9.17 8.97 -6.14
CA ASN A 4 -10.56 9.34 -5.92
C ASN A 4 -11.51 8.19 -6.24
N GLU A 5 -11.24 7.44 -7.31
CA GLU A 5 -12.00 6.23 -7.64
C GLU A 5 -11.91 5.20 -6.53
N PHE A 6 -10.68 4.93 -6.04
CA PHE A 6 -10.48 4.02 -4.92
C PHE A 6 -11.18 4.49 -3.66
N TYR A 7 -11.08 5.78 -3.34
CA TYR A 7 -11.74 6.39 -2.20
C TYR A 7 -13.25 6.13 -2.22
N VAL A 8 -13.90 6.37 -3.37
CA VAL A 8 -15.34 6.14 -3.55
C VAL A 8 -15.67 4.67 -3.36
N TRP A 9 -14.89 3.77 -3.96
CA TRP A 9 -15.11 2.34 -3.84
C TRP A 9 -14.91 1.83 -2.41
N ILE A 10 -13.81 2.20 -1.75
CA ILE A 10 -13.45 1.65 -0.45
C ILE A 10 -14.42 2.09 0.63
N PHE A 11 -14.78 3.37 0.69
CA PHE A 11 -15.72 3.88 1.68
C PHE A 11 -17.17 3.63 1.27
N GLY A 12 -17.53 3.84 0.01
CA GLY A 12 -18.92 3.74 -0.45
C GLY A 12 -19.42 2.31 -0.67
N THR A 13 -18.52 1.36 -0.89
CA THR A 13 -18.88 -0.03 -1.24
C THR A 13 -18.21 -1.04 -0.33
N TYR A 14 -16.87 -1.09 -0.28
CA TYR A 14 -16.15 -2.19 0.34
C TYR A 14 -16.31 -2.22 1.87
N LEU A 15 -15.96 -1.14 2.57
CA LEU A 15 -15.94 -1.12 4.03
C LEU A 15 -17.33 -1.33 4.66
N PRO A 16 -18.42 -0.66 4.22
CA PRO A 16 -19.75 -0.91 4.78
C PRO A 16 -20.27 -2.32 4.48
N THR A 17 -19.96 -2.87 3.30
CA THR A 17 -20.38 -4.24 2.94
C THR A 17 -19.61 -5.29 3.72
N ARG A 18 -18.28 -5.13 3.82
CA ARG A 18 -17.38 -6.13 4.41
C ARG A 18 -17.32 -6.04 5.94
N TYR A 19 -17.47 -4.85 6.49
CA TYR A 19 -17.33 -4.55 7.92
C TYR A 19 -18.52 -3.71 8.44
N PRO A 20 -19.78 -4.19 8.30
CA PRO A 20 -20.98 -3.42 8.68
C PRO A 20 -21.09 -3.11 10.17
N LYS A 21 -20.33 -3.80 11.03
CA LYS A 21 -20.25 -3.52 12.47
C LYS A 21 -19.34 -2.33 12.80
N MET A 22 -18.53 -1.88 11.85
CA MET A 22 -17.57 -0.79 12.00
C MET A 22 -17.92 0.38 11.10
N PHE A 23 -18.48 0.15 9.92
CA PHE A 23 -18.79 1.18 8.95
C PHE A 23 -20.27 1.11 8.54
N VAL A 24 -21.00 2.21 8.73
CA VAL A 24 -22.41 2.32 8.36
C VAL A 24 -22.55 3.32 7.23
N LEU A 25 -23.15 2.89 6.12
CA LEU A 25 -23.39 3.74 4.97
C LEU A 25 -24.63 4.63 5.19
N HIS A 26 -24.46 5.93 5.03
CA HIS A 26 -25.52 6.94 5.05
C HIS A 26 -25.70 7.57 3.65
N PRO A 27 -26.74 8.39 3.41
CA PRO A 27 -26.94 9.03 2.10
C PRO A 27 -25.73 9.84 1.61
N THR A 28 -25.07 10.59 2.48
CA THR A 28 -23.95 11.50 2.12
C THR A 28 -22.61 11.17 2.79
N SER A 29 -22.61 10.26 3.77
CA SER A 29 -21.41 9.91 4.53
C SER A 29 -21.33 8.42 4.82
N VAL A 30 -20.19 7.99 5.34
CA VAL A 30 -19.97 6.69 5.96
C VAL A 30 -19.58 6.96 7.40
N GLU A 31 -20.36 6.46 8.35
CA GLU A 31 -20.03 6.58 9.77
C GLU A 31 -19.07 5.47 10.16
N ASN A 32 -17.92 5.85 10.72
CA ASN A 32 -17.01 4.93 11.37
C ASN A 32 -17.41 4.79 12.84
N LEU A 33 -18.04 3.67 13.19
CA LEU A 33 -18.56 3.38 14.52
C LEU A 33 -17.46 3.21 15.57
N VAL A 34 -16.20 3.01 15.18
CA VAL A 34 -15.06 2.83 16.09
C VAL A 34 -14.66 4.17 16.70
N ASN A 35 -14.48 5.19 15.88
CA ASN A 35 -14.03 6.52 16.31
C ASN A 35 -15.14 7.59 16.31
N LYS A 36 -16.37 7.23 15.88
CA LYS A 36 -17.56 8.10 15.82
C LYS A 36 -17.46 9.24 14.82
N GLU A 37 -16.59 9.12 13.83
CA GLU A 37 -16.42 10.13 12.79
C GLU A 37 -17.25 9.80 11.54
N HIS A 38 -17.62 10.85 10.80
CA HIS A 38 -18.30 10.74 9.52
C HIS A 38 -17.35 11.04 8.37
N ILE A 39 -17.26 10.09 7.44
CA ILE A 39 -16.41 10.15 6.26
C ILE A 39 -17.26 10.58 5.08
N PRO A 40 -16.93 11.66 4.36
CA PRO A 40 -17.67 12.06 3.15
C PRO A 40 -17.66 10.94 2.11
N ARG A 41 -18.81 10.65 1.48
CA ARG A 41 -18.88 9.65 0.39
C ARG A 41 -18.21 10.12 -0.89
N THR A 42 -18.19 11.43 -1.10
CA THR A 42 -17.49 12.07 -2.21
C THR A 42 -16.08 12.41 -1.78
N PRO A 43 -15.05 12.11 -2.60
CA PRO A 43 -13.68 12.47 -2.28
C PRO A 43 -13.53 14.01 -2.23
N PRO A 44 -12.63 14.52 -1.37
CA PRO A 44 -12.27 15.93 -1.39
C PRO A 44 -11.61 16.32 -2.72
N THR A 45 -11.57 17.62 -3.03
CA THR A 45 -10.93 18.13 -4.26
C THR A 45 -9.45 17.78 -4.35
N SER A 46 -8.76 17.68 -3.21
CA SER A 46 -7.34 17.35 -3.13
C SER A 46 -7.14 15.84 -2.92
N SER A 47 -6.39 15.20 -3.81
CA SER A 47 -5.98 13.80 -3.64
C SER A 47 -5.20 13.57 -2.34
N LEU A 48 -4.44 14.56 -1.87
CA LEU A 48 -3.72 14.48 -0.61
C LEU A 48 -4.68 14.37 0.58
N GLU A 49 -5.78 15.12 0.56
CA GLU A 49 -6.79 15.03 1.62
C GLU A 49 -7.52 13.68 1.56
N ALA A 50 -7.80 13.16 0.36
CA ALA A 50 -8.37 11.82 0.21
C ALA A 50 -7.44 10.74 0.79
N LEU A 51 -6.14 10.83 0.52
CA LEU A 51 -5.11 9.93 1.09
C LEU A 51 -5.04 10.03 2.62
N LYS A 52 -5.09 11.24 3.19
CA LYS A 52 -5.13 11.43 4.65
C LYS A 52 -6.34 10.78 5.29
N ILE A 53 -7.53 10.95 4.71
CA ILE A 53 -8.76 10.31 5.19
C ILE A 53 -8.63 8.78 5.13
N MET A 54 -8.07 8.22 4.05
CA MET A 54 -7.83 6.77 3.99
C MET A 54 -6.87 6.30 5.08
N GLY A 55 -5.75 7.01 5.29
CA GLY A 55 -4.78 6.67 6.33
C GLY A 55 -5.28 6.86 7.77
N SER A 56 -6.28 7.73 8.00
CA SER A 56 -6.85 7.95 9.34
C SER A 56 -7.94 6.96 9.72
N HIS A 57 -8.57 6.29 8.73
CA HIS A 57 -9.69 5.38 8.98
C HIS A 57 -9.42 3.92 8.63
N ILE A 58 -8.31 3.62 7.96
CA ILE A 58 -7.97 2.27 7.51
C ILE A 58 -6.56 1.93 7.97
N ASP A 59 -6.42 0.77 8.60
CA ASP A 59 -5.16 0.24 9.14
C ASP A 59 -4.22 -0.34 8.07
N HIS A 60 -4.36 0.08 6.81
CA HIS A 60 -3.61 -0.42 5.67
C HIS A 60 -2.84 0.72 5.00
N ASP A 61 -1.62 0.39 4.55
CA ASP A 61 -0.84 1.24 3.67
C ASP A 61 -1.31 1.08 2.22
N PHE A 62 -1.45 2.18 1.50
CA PHE A 62 -1.86 2.20 0.10
C PHE A 62 -0.76 2.79 -0.79
N LEU A 63 -0.49 2.11 -1.90
CA LEU A 63 0.41 2.56 -2.96
C LEU A 63 -0.34 2.46 -4.28
N PHE A 64 -0.34 3.54 -5.05
CA PHE A 64 -1.03 3.68 -6.32
C PHE A 64 -0.01 3.64 -7.44
N MET A 65 -0.01 2.53 -8.17
CA MET A 65 0.83 2.31 -9.34
C MET A 65 0.02 2.60 -10.60
N LEU A 66 0.49 3.49 -11.47
CA LEU A 66 -0.13 3.77 -12.77
C LEU A 66 0.77 3.29 -13.90
N PRO A 67 0.21 2.90 -15.07
CA PRO A 67 1.01 2.62 -16.25
C PRO A 67 1.92 3.81 -16.58
N SER A 68 3.17 3.51 -16.93
CA SER A 68 4.13 4.52 -17.40
C SER A 68 3.69 5.11 -18.75
N GLU A 69 4.00 6.38 -18.99
CA GLU A 69 3.68 7.07 -20.26
C GLU A 69 4.37 6.43 -21.47
N ASP A 70 5.56 5.84 -21.26
CA ASP A 70 6.31 5.12 -22.29
C ASP A 70 5.83 3.67 -22.52
N GLY A 71 4.83 3.22 -21.75
CA GLY A 71 4.29 1.86 -21.81
C GLY A 71 5.18 0.79 -21.17
N GLU A 72 6.32 1.16 -20.59
CA GLU A 72 7.31 0.22 -20.04
C GLU A 72 7.11 0.00 -18.52
N GLY A 73 5.93 -0.51 -18.16
CA GLY A 73 5.60 -0.92 -16.80
C GLY A 73 4.80 0.12 -16.03
N TYR A 74 5.06 0.23 -14.72
CA TYR A 74 4.23 1.00 -13.80
C TYR A 74 5.06 1.93 -12.93
N ILE A 75 4.56 3.14 -12.66
CA ILE A 75 5.18 4.17 -11.84
C ILE A 75 4.37 4.38 -10.55
N LEU A 76 5.06 4.59 -9.43
CA LEU A 76 4.42 4.96 -8.16
C LEU A 76 4.04 6.45 -8.17
N GLU A 77 2.75 6.73 -8.31
CA GLU A 77 2.21 8.10 -8.48
C GLU A 77 1.54 8.65 -7.22
N GLY A 78 1.15 7.78 -6.30
CA GLY A 78 0.52 8.21 -5.05
C GLY A 78 0.64 7.17 -3.97
N PHE A 79 0.66 7.59 -2.72
CA PHE A 79 0.73 6.68 -1.59
C PHE A 79 0.25 7.33 -0.30
N VAL A 80 -0.20 6.49 0.63
CA VAL A 80 -0.30 6.78 2.06
C VAL A 80 0.24 5.57 2.79
N VAL A 81 1.40 5.75 3.43
CA VAL A 81 2.15 4.66 4.08
C VAL A 81 2.46 5.09 5.50
N CYS A 82 1.67 4.58 6.44
CA CYS A 82 1.76 4.84 7.88
C CYS A 82 2.61 3.77 8.59
N PHE A 83 2.76 2.59 7.99
CA PHE A 83 3.44 1.45 8.60
C PHE A 83 4.53 0.84 7.69
N PRO A 84 5.48 1.65 7.17
CA PRO A 84 6.55 1.15 6.32
C PRO A 84 7.40 0.13 7.06
N SER A 85 7.93 -0.82 6.29
CA SER A 85 8.79 -1.88 6.79
C SER A 85 10.08 -1.84 5.99
N GLY A 86 11.02 -0.98 6.41
CA GLY A 86 12.40 -1.00 5.93
C GLY A 86 12.72 -0.17 4.70
N PHE A 87 11.76 0.63 4.22
CA PHE A 87 12.01 1.55 3.12
C PHE A 87 11.19 2.84 3.26
N ASP A 88 11.79 3.93 2.81
CA ASP A 88 11.17 5.24 2.75
C ASP A 88 10.42 5.37 1.42
N THR A 89 9.08 5.35 1.49
CA THR A 89 8.23 5.42 0.29
C THR A 89 8.33 6.80 -0.38
N SER A 90 8.65 7.87 0.35
CA SER A 90 8.79 9.20 -0.24
C SER A 90 9.93 9.27 -1.25
N LYS A 91 11.02 8.54 -1.00
CA LYS A 91 12.15 8.39 -1.92
C LYS A 91 11.86 7.50 -3.13
N LYS A 92 10.70 6.85 -3.16
CA LYS A 92 10.27 5.92 -4.23
C LYS A 92 9.19 6.51 -5.12
N CYS A 93 8.59 7.63 -4.74
CA CYS A 93 7.58 8.30 -5.56
C CYS A 93 8.19 8.72 -6.91
N GLY A 94 7.46 8.46 -8.00
CA GLY A 94 7.92 8.71 -9.37
C GLY A 94 8.88 7.66 -9.93
N MET A 95 9.27 6.65 -9.16
CA MET A 95 10.07 5.53 -9.66
C MET A 95 9.19 4.46 -10.32
N THR A 96 9.76 3.78 -11.31
CA THR A 96 9.17 2.58 -11.90
C THR A 96 9.17 1.41 -10.91
N LEU A 97 8.28 0.45 -11.12
CA LEU A 97 8.20 -0.78 -10.32
C LEU A 97 9.54 -1.51 -10.29
N ARG A 98 10.28 -1.53 -11.41
CA ARG A 98 11.59 -2.17 -11.52
C ARG A 98 12.65 -1.43 -10.67
N GLU A 99 12.67 -0.09 -10.72
CA GLU A 99 13.60 0.72 -9.91
C GLU A 99 13.32 0.61 -8.41
N ILE A 100 12.04 0.59 -8.02
CA ILE A 100 11.63 0.40 -6.62
C ILE A 100 12.20 -0.91 -6.07
N HIS A 101 12.14 -1.99 -6.87
CA HIS A 101 12.61 -3.31 -6.49
C HIS A 101 14.10 -3.57 -6.79
N GLY A 102 14.83 -2.63 -7.39
CA GLY A 102 16.25 -2.77 -7.69
C GLY A 102 17.13 -3.29 -6.54
N PRO A 103 16.91 -2.85 -5.28
CA PRO A 103 17.67 -3.35 -4.12
C PRO A 103 17.34 -4.79 -3.70
N VAL A 104 16.29 -5.41 -4.25
CA VAL A 104 15.89 -6.78 -3.87
C VAL A 104 16.86 -7.77 -4.52
N PRO A 105 17.54 -8.64 -3.74
CA PRO A 105 18.53 -9.57 -4.27
C PRO A 105 17.96 -10.46 -5.38
N ASN A 106 18.68 -10.58 -6.49
CA ASN A 106 18.29 -11.34 -7.69
C ASN A 106 16.97 -10.87 -8.36
N TYR A 107 16.47 -9.66 -8.07
CA TYR A 107 15.20 -9.21 -8.63
C TYR A 107 15.23 -9.17 -10.16
N LYS A 108 16.27 -8.54 -10.73
CA LYS A 108 16.41 -8.37 -12.17
C LYS A 108 16.49 -9.71 -12.90
N GLU A 109 17.23 -10.66 -12.33
CA GLU A 109 17.51 -11.95 -12.95
C GLU A 109 16.36 -12.96 -12.79
N LYS A 110 15.63 -12.92 -11.66
CA LYS A 110 14.67 -13.97 -11.31
C LYS A 110 13.22 -13.51 -11.22
N LEU A 111 12.95 -12.24 -10.93
CA LEU A 111 11.62 -11.76 -10.54
C LEU A 111 11.01 -10.75 -11.51
N ALA A 112 11.81 -9.87 -12.10
CA ALA A 112 11.34 -8.75 -12.93
C ALA A 112 10.35 -9.20 -14.01
N LEU A 113 10.75 -10.16 -14.86
CA LEU A 113 9.91 -10.64 -15.96
C LEU A 113 8.60 -11.29 -15.49
N SER A 114 8.60 -11.96 -14.34
CA SER A 114 7.37 -12.54 -13.80
C SER A 114 6.45 -11.46 -13.22
N MET A 115 7.02 -10.40 -12.67
CA MET A 115 6.28 -9.28 -12.10
C MET A 115 5.64 -8.45 -13.20
N ASP A 116 6.40 -8.09 -14.25
CA ASP A 116 5.87 -7.34 -15.40
C ASP A 116 4.67 -8.06 -16.03
N ARG A 117 4.84 -9.35 -16.39
CA ARG A 117 3.74 -10.16 -16.95
C ARG A 117 2.53 -10.29 -16.03
N PHE A 118 2.72 -10.23 -14.71
CA PHE A 118 1.62 -10.29 -13.76
C PHE A 118 0.82 -9.00 -13.79
N PHE A 119 1.48 -7.84 -13.75
CA PHE A 119 0.82 -6.55 -13.82
C PHE A 119 0.16 -6.32 -15.20
N ASP A 120 0.78 -6.76 -16.30
CA ASP A 120 0.21 -6.66 -17.66
C ASP A 120 -1.10 -7.46 -17.84
N ARG A 121 -1.30 -8.51 -17.03
CA ARG A 121 -2.47 -9.41 -17.10
C ARG A 121 -3.52 -9.11 -16.04
N LEU A 122 -3.27 -8.15 -15.15
CA LEU A 122 -4.19 -7.85 -14.08
C LEU A 122 -5.41 -7.14 -14.67
N GLU A 123 -6.60 -7.72 -14.51
CA GLU A 123 -7.82 -7.16 -15.10
C GLU A 123 -8.54 -6.24 -14.11
N VAL A 124 -9.26 -5.25 -14.64
CA VAL A 124 -10.17 -4.40 -13.87
C VAL A 124 -11.15 -5.26 -13.07
N GLY A 125 -11.34 -4.94 -11.79
CA GLY A 125 -12.20 -5.68 -10.87
C GLY A 125 -11.61 -7.00 -10.34
N LYS A 126 -10.40 -7.39 -10.74
CA LYS A 126 -9.68 -8.51 -10.12
C LYS A 126 -8.75 -8.00 -9.03
N VAL A 127 -8.95 -8.51 -7.82
CA VAL A 127 -8.07 -8.24 -6.68
C VAL A 127 -7.23 -9.50 -6.43
N VAL A 128 -5.90 -9.33 -6.41
CA VAL A 128 -4.97 -10.40 -6.07
C VAL A 128 -4.34 -10.10 -4.73
N LYS A 129 -4.28 -11.11 -3.84
CA LYS A 129 -3.63 -11.00 -2.54
C LYS A 129 -2.37 -11.85 -2.52
N ARG A 130 -1.25 -11.27 -2.07
CA ARG A 130 -0.02 -11.98 -1.73
C ARG A 130 0.36 -11.67 -0.29
N ALA A 131 1.03 -12.58 0.41
CA ALA A 131 1.63 -12.27 1.71
C ALA A 131 3.10 -11.92 1.52
N ASN A 132 3.61 -10.97 2.33
CA ASN A 132 5.03 -10.75 2.53
C ASN A 132 5.30 -10.81 4.03
N TRP A 133 6.53 -11.01 4.46
CA TRP A 133 6.84 -11.05 5.89
C TRP A 133 8.24 -10.54 6.15
N THR A 134 8.45 -10.03 7.36
CA THR A 134 9.77 -9.72 7.89
C THR A 134 9.77 -9.95 9.39
N ILE A 135 10.95 -10.03 9.99
CA ILE A 135 11.13 -10.03 11.44
C ILE A 135 11.70 -8.67 11.82
N THR A 136 11.11 -8.03 12.83
CA THR A 136 11.59 -6.76 13.37
C THR A 136 11.90 -6.91 14.86
N THR A 137 12.96 -6.24 15.29
CA THR A 137 13.42 -6.18 16.67
C THR A 137 12.69 -5.12 17.50
N THR A 138 11.82 -4.32 16.86
CA THR A 138 11.05 -3.23 17.47
C THR A 138 9.55 -3.34 17.21
N ASP A 139 8.76 -2.85 18.16
CA ASP A 139 7.31 -2.71 18.08
C ASP A 139 6.86 -1.46 17.32
N GLU A 140 7.78 -0.52 17.02
CA GLU A 140 7.50 0.67 16.22
C GLU A 140 6.83 0.30 14.89
N LEU A 141 5.71 0.98 14.60
CA LEU A 141 4.94 0.74 13.39
C LEU A 141 5.49 1.56 12.20
N PHE A 142 5.95 2.78 12.44
CA PHE A 142 6.54 3.62 11.41
C PHE A 142 8.06 3.44 11.35
N LYS A 143 8.53 2.52 10.49
CA LYS A 143 9.96 2.22 10.34
C LYS A 143 10.42 2.31 8.87
N PRO A 144 10.75 3.53 8.37
CA PRO A 144 11.12 3.77 6.97
C PRO A 144 12.56 3.34 6.61
N GLY A 145 13.25 2.61 7.48
CA GLY A 145 14.61 2.10 7.25
C GLY A 145 15.06 1.12 8.32
N GLY A 146 16.21 0.47 8.10
CA GLY A 146 16.86 -0.37 9.12
C GLY A 146 16.16 -1.68 9.46
N THR A 147 15.25 -2.20 8.61
CA THR A 147 14.72 -3.57 8.74
C THR A 147 15.13 -4.49 7.59
N HIS A 148 15.87 -3.96 6.62
CA HIS A 148 16.42 -4.71 5.51
C HIS A 148 17.91 -4.48 5.51
N LEU A 149 18.67 -5.55 5.35
CA LEU A 149 20.10 -5.47 5.03
C LEU A 149 20.21 -5.54 3.50
N TYR A 150 20.83 -4.52 2.93
CA TYR A 150 21.17 -4.51 1.51
C TYR A 150 22.57 -5.06 1.28
N GLU A 151 22.90 -5.36 0.03
CA GLU A 151 24.22 -5.88 -0.34
C GLU A 151 25.31 -4.89 0.07
N GLY A 152 26.27 -5.37 0.87
CA GLY A 152 27.37 -4.55 1.41
C GLY A 152 27.07 -3.91 2.78
N GLU A 153 25.89 -4.08 3.35
CA GLU A 153 25.57 -3.66 4.72
C GLU A 153 25.90 -4.77 5.72
N GLU A 154 26.57 -4.41 6.82
CA GLU A 154 26.78 -5.31 7.96
C GLU A 154 25.68 -5.10 9.00
N ALA A 155 25.26 -6.19 9.63
CA ALA A 155 24.31 -6.12 10.72
C ALA A 155 25.02 -5.57 11.98
N GLU A 156 24.52 -4.46 12.50
CA GLU A 156 24.96 -3.96 13.80
C GLU A 156 24.43 -4.90 14.90
N PRO A 157 25.27 -5.33 15.86
CA PRO A 157 24.81 -6.08 17.01
C PRO A 157 23.85 -5.23 17.84
N GLU A 158 22.59 -5.66 17.92
CA GLU A 158 21.58 -5.05 18.79
C GLU A 158 21.28 -6.01 19.96
N ASP A 159 21.21 -5.47 21.19
CA ASP A 159 20.67 -6.21 22.33
C ASP A 159 19.16 -6.33 22.17
N VAL A 160 18.69 -7.54 21.86
CA VAL A 160 17.28 -7.76 21.53
C VAL A 160 16.53 -8.44 22.66
N ASP A 161 15.50 -7.78 23.19
CA ASP A 161 14.59 -8.36 24.20
C ASP A 161 13.54 -9.25 23.52
N ILE A 162 13.75 -10.57 23.55
CA ILE A 162 12.89 -11.61 22.94
C ILE A 162 11.41 -11.45 23.33
N SER A 163 11.11 -10.91 24.52
CA SER A 163 9.73 -10.72 24.99
C SER A 163 8.97 -9.59 24.27
N ARG A 164 9.69 -8.67 23.61
CA ARG A 164 9.14 -7.56 22.82
C ARG A 164 9.19 -7.81 21.32
N HIS A 165 9.66 -8.99 20.89
CA HIS A 165 9.76 -9.30 19.47
C HIS A 165 8.39 -9.59 18.88
N ILE A 166 8.13 -8.97 17.74
CA ILE A 166 6.92 -9.21 16.98
C ILE A 166 7.34 -9.90 15.68
N PHE A 167 6.93 -11.15 15.51
CA PHE A 167 6.92 -11.78 14.20
C PHE A 167 5.85 -11.07 13.35
N LYS A 168 6.25 -10.00 12.65
CA LYS A 168 5.35 -9.25 11.78
C LYS A 168 5.19 -10.01 10.47
N VAL A 169 4.29 -10.99 10.46
CA VAL A 169 3.57 -11.29 9.23
C VAL A 169 2.74 -10.05 8.96
N HIS A 170 3.20 -9.21 8.05
CA HIS A 170 2.29 -8.28 7.40
C HIS A 170 1.58 -9.10 6.34
N PRO A 171 0.33 -9.56 6.53
CA PRO A 171 -0.51 -9.83 5.39
C PRO A 171 -0.76 -8.45 4.73
N LYS A 172 0.26 -7.87 4.07
CA LYS A 172 0.06 -6.79 3.13
C LYS A 172 -0.97 -7.38 2.18
N ILE A 173 -2.20 -6.88 2.20
CA ILE A 173 -3.10 -7.16 1.09
C ILE A 173 -2.35 -6.53 -0.08
N GLY A 174 -1.67 -7.38 -0.84
CA GLY A 174 -0.78 -6.96 -1.90
C GLY A 174 -1.50 -5.98 -2.79
N ILE A 175 -0.87 -4.82 -2.99
CA ILE A 175 -1.01 -3.90 -4.12
C ILE A 175 -2.29 -4.18 -4.92
N GLY A 176 -3.39 -3.53 -4.54
CA GLY A 176 -4.49 -3.35 -5.46
C GLY A 176 -3.99 -2.39 -6.53
N VAL A 177 -3.49 -2.91 -7.65
CA VAL A 177 -3.40 -2.10 -8.85
C VAL A 177 -4.84 -1.90 -9.27
N ILE A 178 -5.31 -0.67 -9.13
CA ILE A 178 -6.58 -0.29 -9.70
C ILE A 178 -6.22 0.15 -11.10
N GLN A 179 -6.29 -0.79 -12.03
CA GLN A 179 -6.37 -0.42 -13.42
C GLN A 179 -7.76 0.22 -13.59
N THR A 180 -7.78 1.54 -13.77
CA THR A 180 -9.02 2.28 -14.00
C THR A 180 -9.36 2.19 -15.49
N ASP A 181 -10.64 2.24 -15.83
CA ASP A 181 -11.09 2.12 -17.23
C ASP A 181 -10.57 3.23 -18.15
N ASP A 182 -10.07 4.33 -17.57
CA ASP A 182 -9.62 5.54 -18.28
C ASP A 182 -8.20 5.44 -18.90
N TYR A 183 -7.47 4.33 -18.72
CA TYR A 183 -6.12 4.13 -19.27
C TYR A 183 -6.04 3.02 -20.34
N LYS A 184 -7.13 2.78 -21.07
CA LYS A 184 -7.15 1.95 -22.28
C LYS A 184 -7.44 2.78 -23.53
#